data_AF-A0AAU3JUG3-F1
#
_entry.id   AF-A0AAU3JUG3-F1
#
_cell.length_a   1.000
_cell.length_b   1.000
_cell.length_c   1.000
_cell.angle_alpha   90.00
_cell.angle_beta   90.00
_cell.angle_gamma   90.00
#
_symmetry.space_group_name_H-M   'P 1'
#
loop_
_entity.id
_entity.type
_entity.pdbx_description
1 polymer ?
#
loop_
_entity_poly.entity_id
_entity_poly.type
_entity_poly.pdbx_seq_one_letter_code
_entity_poly.pdbx_strand_id
1 'polypeptide(L)'
;MVNEDTGWYTKSEIPLPPGTGLSDKQGVDIHTDNITWTDDVREMKLRTKVPEGTIDVTLRPRGSVLYNLGTGYFPMFGDAKYSNYEYALPTVDTSGTLTLNGRTEKVRGQSWLNLTLSNGDKVSVWNQKYGDRKNNFATIVQPDGTQTVTEATLTPASTPS
;
A
#
# COMPACT_ATOMS: atom_id res chain seq x y z
N MET A 1 3.21 12.63 -5.74
CA MET A 1 3.93 13.35 -4.66
C MET A 1 3.20 14.65 -4.40
N VAL A 2 2.91 14.97 -3.15
CA VAL A 2 2.22 16.21 -2.74
C VAL A 2 3.19 17.04 -1.91
N ASN A 3 3.27 18.33 -2.18
CA ASN A 3 3.94 19.30 -1.31
C ASN A 3 2.85 19.96 -0.44
N GLU A 4 2.88 19.71 0.87
CA GLU A 4 1.82 20.16 1.78
C GLU A 4 1.82 21.68 2.01
N ASP A 5 2.98 22.34 1.86
CA ASP A 5 3.09 23.80 2.02
C ASP A 5 2.42 24.57 0.87
N THR A 6 2.43 23.98 -0.33
CA THR A 6 1.96 24.63 -1.57
C THR A 6 0.67 24.01 -2.13
N GLY A 7 0.30 22.82 -1.64
CA GLY A 7 -0.79 22.01 -2.22
C GLY A 7 -0.48 21.44 -3.61
N TRP A 8 0.72 21.67 -4.15
CA TRP A 8 1.11 21.18 -5.46
C TRP A 8 1.30 19.67 -5.43
N TYR A 9 0.81 18.97 -6.46
CA TYR A 9 1.08 17.55 -6.63
C TYR A 9 1.33 17.18 -8.09
N THR A 10 2.11 16.10 -8.28
CA THR A 10 2.22 15.42 -9.58
C THR A 10 1.84 13.94 -9.45
N LYS A 11 1.31 13.41 -10.57
CA LYS A 11 0.92 12.02 -10.80
C LYS A 11 1.39 11.61 -12.20
N SER A 12 2.04 10.46 -12.31
CA SER A 12 2.40 9.83 -13.58
C SER A 12 1.85 8.41 -13.60
N GLU A 13 1.20 8.02 -14.69
CA GLU A 13 0.66 6.68 -14.90
C GLU A 13 1.18 6.16 -16.24
N ILE A 14 1.82 4.99 -16.22
CA ILE A 14 2.36 4.34 -17.41
C ILE A 14 1.67 2.98 -17.52
N PRO A 15 0.79 2.77 -18.52
CA PRO A 15 0.17 1.47 -18.73
C PRO A 15 1.22 0.49 -19.25
N LEU A 16 1.31 -0.68 -18.61
CA LEU A 16 2.20 -1.77 -19.02
C LEU A 16 1.37 -3.00 -19.40
N PRO A 17 1.81 -3.80 -20.38
CA PRO A 17 1.23 -5.11 -20.63
C PRO A 17 1.29 -6.01 -19.38
N PRO A 18 0.35 -6.95 -19.21
CA PRO A 18 0.38 -7.90 -18.09
C PRO A 18 1.72 -8.63 -17.99
N GLY A 19 2.25 -8.75 -16.76
CA GLY A 19 3.51 -9.45 -16.49
C GLY A 19 4.78 -8.66 -16.81
N THR A 20 4.68 -7.46 -17.40
CA THR A 20 5.86 -6.65 -17.73
C THR A 20 6.71 -6.35 -16.50
N GLY A 21 7.98 -6.74 -16.58
CA GLY A 21 8.96 -6.47 -15.54
C GLY A 21 8.87 -7.34 -14.30
N LEU A 22 7.90 -8.27 -14.22
CA LEU A 22 7.83 -9.23 -13.13
C LEU A 22 8.81 -10.38 -13.37
N SER A 23 9.34 -10.95 -12.29
CA SER A 23 10.16 -12.16 -12.33
C SER A 23 9.60 -13.26 -11.42
N ASP A 24 10.12 -14.48 -11.55
CA ASP A 24 9.78 -15.61 -10.67
C ASP A 24 10.59 -15.63 -9.37
N LYS A 25 11.40 -14.60 -9.11
CA LYS A 25 12.22 -14.51 -7.89
C LYS A 25 11.32 -14.32 -6.68
N GLN A 26 11.64 -15.02 -5.59
CA GLN A 26 10.96 -14.82 -4.31
C GLN A 26 11.23 -13.40 -3.77
N GLY A 27 10.16 -12.73 -3.35
CA GLY A 27 10.21 -11.34 -2.89
C GLY A 27 9.54 -10.40 -3.89
N VAL A 28 9.79 -9.11 -3.75
CA VAL A 28 9.44 -8.13 -4.79
C VAL A 28 10.59 -8.09 -5.78
N ASP A 29 10.30 -8.28 -7.06
CA ASP A 29 11.29 -8.19 -8.13
C ASP A 29 10.61 -7.67 -9.39
N ILE A 30 10.59 -6.34 -9.50
CA ILE A 30 9.93 -5.59 -10.57
C ILE A 30 11.00 -4.75 -11.28
N HIS A 31 11.12 -4.94 -12.59
CA HIS A 31 12.07 -4.24 -13.45
C HIS A 31 11.39 -3.72 -14.72
N THR A 32 11.21 -2.41 -14.79
CA THR A 32 10.69 -1.69 -15.96
C THR A 32 11.62 -0.53 -16.29
N ASP A 33 11.39 0.16 -17.41
CA ASP A 33 12.18 1.34 -17.78
C ASP A 33 12.09 2.48 -16.74
N ASN A 34 11.02 2.50 -15.96
CA ASN A 34 10.71 3.57 -15.01
C ASN A 34 10.79 3.14 -13.54
N ILE A 35 10.67 1.85 -13.24
CA ILE A 35 10.58 1.33 -11.87
C ILE A 35 11.50 0.12 -11.73
N THR A 36 12.36 0.17 -10.72
CA THR A 36 13.03 -0.99 -10.14
C THR A 36 12.57 -1.12 -8.69
N TRP A 37 11.90 -2.22 -8.34
CA TRP A 37 11.55 -2.54 -6.96
C TRP A 37 11.98 -3.97 -6.66
N THR A 38 12.95 -4.12 -5.77
CA THR A 38 13.60 -5.41 -5.52
C THR A 38 13.65 -5.77 -4.04
N ASP A 39 14.06 -7.01 -3.79
CA ASP A 39 14.38 -7.62 -2.49
C ASP A 39 13.14 -8.09 -1.71
N ASP A 40 13.21 -8.20 -0.39
CA ASP A 40 12.20 -8.92 0.41
C ASP A 40 11.62 -8.07 1.56
N VAL A 41 10.72 -8.68 2.33
CA VAL A 41 9.99 -8.02 3.43
C VAL A 41 10.88 -7.50 4.56
N ARG A 42 12.18 -7.81 4.59
CA ARG A 42 13.13 -7.26 5.57
C ARG A 42 13.68 -5.91 5.12
N GLU A 43 13.99 -5.80 3.84
CA GLU A 43 14.52 -4.58 3.23
C GLU A 43 14.22 -4.63 1.73
N MET A 44 13.50 -3.63 1.24
CA MET A 44 13.23 -3.46 -0.19
C MET A 44 13.96 -2.23 -0.72
N LYS A 45 14.35 -2.27 -1.99
CA LYS A 45 14.89 -1.12 -2.70
C LYS A 45 13.92 -0.69 -3.77
N LEU A 46 13.54 0.58 -3.74
CA LEU A 46 12.66 1.19 -4.73
C LEU A 46 13.39 2.32 -5.41
N ARG A 47 13.50 2.21 -6.73
CA ARG A 47 13.87 3.32 -7.61
C ARG A 47 12.75 3.56 -8.60
N THR A 48 12.27 4.79 -8.68
CA THR A 48 11.22 5.18 -9.63
C THR A 48 11.62 6.48 -10.33
N LYS A 49 11.49 6.50 -11.65
CA LYS A 49 11.73 7.65 -12.51
C LYS A 49 10.43 8.11 -13.15
N VAL A 50 10.06 9.35 -12.88
CA VAL A 50 8.95 10.08 -13.49
C VAL A 50 9.49 11.31 -14.21
N PRO A 51 8.73 11.97 -15.10
CA PRO A 51 9.22 13.15 -15.82
C PRO A 51 9.79 14.26 -14.90
N GLU A 52 9.22 14.42 -13.71
CA GLU A 52 9.61 15.44 -12.74
C GLU A 52 10.88 15.10 -11.95
N GLY A 53 11.29 13.83 -11.93
CA GLY A 53 12.36 13.41 -11.05
C GLY A 53 12.56 11.93 -10.81
N THR A 54 13.32 11.62 -9.76
CA THR A 54 13.64 10.26 -9.35
C THR A 54 13.49 10.11 -7.85
N ILE A 55 12.86 9.02 -7.44
CA ILE A 55 12.82 8.55 -6.06
C ILE A 55 13.77 7.34 -6.00
N ASP A 56 14.73 7.34 -5.09
CA ASP A 56 15.64 6.21 -4.87
C ASP A 56 15.75 5.99 -3.35
N VAL A 57 15.06 4.98 -2.85
CA VAL A 57 14.86 4.76 -1.41
C VAL A 57 15.01 3.31 -1.02
N THR A 58 15.45 3.11 0.22
CA THR A 58 15.38 1.84 0.93
C THR A 58 14.18 1.87 1.87
N LEU A 59 13.40 0.80 1.82
CA LEU A 59 12.18 0.57 2.58
C LEU A 59 12.44 -0.56 3.57
N ARG A 60 12.29 -0.31 4.87
CA ARG A 60 12.48 -1.31 5.93
C ARG A 60 11.19 -1.48 6.72
N PRO A 61 10.40 -2.53 6.41
CA PRO A 61 9.18 -2.83 7.15
C PRO A 61 9.45 -3.08 8.63
N ARG A 62 8.56 -2.57 9.48
CA ARG A 62 8.59 -2.70 10.94
C ARG A 62 7.25 -3.19 11.46
N GLY A 63 7.29 -3.90 12.58
CA GLY A 63 6.09 -4.42 13.23
C GLY A 63 5.45 -5.57 12.45
N SER A 64 4.19 -5.85 12.79
CA SER A 64 3.47 -7.00 12.27
C SER A 64 2.91 -6.74 10.86
N VAL A 65 2.97 -7.78 10.03
CA VAL A 65 2.26 -7.82 8.74
C VAL A 65 0.76 -7.82 9.01
N LEU A 66 0.03 -6.98 8.29
CA LEU A 66 -1.44 -7.02 8.29
C LEU A 66 -1.88 -8.02 7.25
N TYR A 67 -2.53 -9.10 7.68
CA TYR A 67 -3.10 -10.12 6.81
C TYR A 67 -4.60 -9.84 6.70
N ASN A 68 -5.11 -9.50 5.52
CA ASN A 68 -6.55 -9.23 5.37
C ASN A 68 -7.37 -10.45 5.82
N LEU A 69 -8.45 -10.22 6.58
CA LEU A 69 -9.22 -11.28 7.28
C LEU A 69 -8.36 -12.22 8.15
N GLY A 70 -7.24 -11.73 8.69
CA GLY A 70 -6.32 -12.48 9.57
C GLY A 70 -5.46 -13.54 8.87
N THR A 71 -5.83 -13.96 7.66
CA THR A 71 -5.12 -15.01 6.90
C THR A 71 -4.45 -14.49 5.64
N GLY A 72 -4.82 -13.28 5.19
CA GLY A 72 -4.44 -12.73 3.91
C GLY A 72 -5.34 -13.19 2.77
N TYR A 73 -6.27 -14.11 3.02
CA TYR A 73 -7.22 -14.61 2.02
C TYR A 73 -8.61 -14.02 2.24
N PHE A 74 -9.25 -13.56 1.18
CA PHE A 74 -10.68 -13.28 1.19
C PHE A 74 -11.36 -13.49 -0.16
N PRO A 75 -12.61 -13.99 -0.18
CA PRO A 75 -13.40 -14.08 -1.40
C PRO A 75 -13.92 -12.70 -1.79
N MET A 76 -13.54 -12.21 -2.97
CA MET A 76 -14.13 -10.99 -3.51
C MET A 76 -15.62 -11.19 -3.76
N PHE A 77 -16.40 -10.16 -3.43
CA PHE A 77 -17.86 -10.17 -3.55
C PHE A 77 -18.54 -11.31 -2.78
N GLY A 78 -17.87 -11.91 -1.79
CA GLY A 78 -18.38 -13.03 -1.00
C GLY A 78 -18.40 -14.37 -1.75
N ASP A 79 -17.75 -14.47 -2.91
CA ASP A 79 -17.72 -15.68 -3.74
C ASP A 79 -16.28 -16.18 -3.90
N ALA A 80 -16.02 -17.41 -3.46
CA ALA A 80 -14.69 -18.04 -3.47
C ALA A 80 -14.11 -18.19 -4.88
N LYS A 81 -14.95 -18.14 -5.93
CA LYS A 81 -14.49 -18.08 -7.33
C LYS A 81 -13.59 -16.87 -7.59
N TYR A 82 -13.82 -15.77 -6.90
CA TYR A 82 -13.03 -14.54 -7.01
C TYR A 82 -12.08 -14.41 -5.81
N SER A 83 -11.17 -15.36 -5.66
CA SER A 83 -10.21 -15.38 -4.56
C SER A 83 -9.23 -14.21 -4.66
N ASN A 84 -9.03 -13.48 -3.56
CA ASN A 84 -7.97 -12.48 -3.42
C ASN A 84 -7.03 -12.85 -2.27
N TYR A 85 -5.74 -12.58 -2.49
CA TYR A 85 -4.70 -12.76 -1.49
C TYR A 85 -3.96 -11.44 -1.30
N GLU A 86 -4.01 -10.90 -0.09
CA GLU A 86 -3.49 -9.58 0.17
C GLU A 86 -3.02 -9.42 1.62
N TYR A 87 -1.84 -8.84 1.74
CA TYR A 87 -1.27 -8.39 2.99
C TYR A 87 -0.72 -6.97 2.83
N ALA A 88 -0.48 -6.32 3.96
CA ALA A 88 0.02 -4.96 4.03
C ALA A 88 1.21 -4.86 5.00
N LEU A 89 2.10 -3.92 4.73
CA LEU A 89 3.25 -3.56 5.55
C LEU A 89 2.98 -2.17 6.14
N PRO A 90 2.35 -2.09 7.32
CA PRO A 90 1.72 -0.85 7.75
C PRO A 90 2.71 0.21 8.23
N THR A 91 3.93 -0.21 8.60
CA THR A 91 4.99 0.69 9.05
C THR A 91 6.26 0.36 8.28
N VAL A 92 6.76 1.31 7.48
CA VAL A 92 7.97 1.10 6.68
C VAL A 92 8.91 2.29 6.87
N ASP A 93 10.01 2.07 7.58
CA ASP A 93 11.07 3.07 7.69
C ASP A 93 11.65 3.30 6.29
N THR A 94 11.57 4.53 5.81
CA THR A 94 11.95 4.90 4.46
C THR A 94 13.08 5.91 4.51
N SER A 95 14.14 5.63 3.76
CA SER A 95 15.31 6.51 3.70
C SER A 95 15.96 6.44 2.33
N GLY A 96 16.44 7.57 1.82
CA GLY A 96 17.16 7.61 0.56
C GLY A 96 17.24 9.01 0.01
N THR A 97 16.97 9.15 -1.28
CA THR A 97 17.05 10.42 -2.00
C THR A 97 15.85 10.67 -2.88
N LEU A 98 15.50 11.94 -2.99
CA LEU A 98 14.50 12.47 -3.92
C LEU A 98 15.21 13.50 -4.81
N THR A 99 15.18 13.26 -6.12
CA THR A 99 15.67 14.22 -7.11
C THR A 99 14.48 14.88 -7.79
N LEU A 100 14.36 16.21 -7.69
CA LEU A 100 13.34 17.01 -8.37
C LEU A 100 13.98 18.24 -8.99
N ASN A 101 13.60 18.59 -10.21
CA ASN A 101 14.13 19.78 -10.91
C ASN A 101 15.67 19.86 -10.90
N GLY A 102 16.34 18.71 -11.00
CA GLY A 102 17.81 18.60 -10.97
C GLY A 102 18.46 18.72 -9.59
N ARG A 103 17.70 18.92 -8.51
CA ARG A 103 18.20 18.95 -7.12
C ARG A 103 17.91 17.64 -6.43
N THR A 104 18.91 17.10 -5.73
CA THR A 104 18.79 15.85 -4.98
C THR A 104 18.87 16.13 -3.50
N GLU A 105 17.84 15.72 -2.77
CA GLU A 105 17.74 15.87 -1.32
C GLU A 105 17.67 14.51 -0.63
N LYS A 106 18.23 14.42 0.58
CA LYS A 106 18.07 13.22 1.42
C LYS A 106 16.69 13.23 2.05
N VAL A 107 16.01 12.10 1.98
CA VAL A 107 14.70 11.91 2.60
C VAL A 107 14.76 10.84 3.67
N ARG A 108 14.03 11.07 4.75
CA ARG A 108 13.77 10.10 5.82
C ARG A 108 12.34 10.29 6.31
N GLY A 109 11.64 9.19 6.55
CA GLY A 109 10.29 9.21 7.08
C GLY A 109 9.72 7.81 7.23
N GLN A 110 8.47 7.72 7.63
CA GLN A 110 7.72 6.47 7.55
C GLN A 110 6.83 6.51 6.31
N SER A 111 6.90 5.45 5.52
CA SER A 111 5.99 5.20 4.43
C SER A 111 5.01 4.10 4.81
N TRP A 112 4.00 4.04 3.97
CA TRP A 112 2.79 3.31 4.24
C TRP A 112 2.47 2.34 3.08
N LEU A 113 2.10 1.08 3.39
CA LEU A 113 1.25 0.24 2.51
C LEU A 113 -0.06 -0.23 3.24
N ASN A 114 -1.28 0.39 3.00
CA ASN A 114 -2.58 0.48 3.82
C ASN A 114 -3.01 1.70 4.79
N LEU A 115 -3.69 1.60 5.97
CA LEU A 115 -4.13 2.76 6.85
C LEU A 115 -3.71 2.70 8.37
N THR A 116 -3.31 3.82 9.08
CA THR A 116 -2.82 3.86 10.54
C THR A 116 -3.67 4.88 11.22
N LEU A 117 -4.02 4.55 12.44
CA LEU A 117 -4.60 5.46 13.40
C LEU A 117 -3.53 5.93 14.38
N SER A 118 -3.58 7.18 14.81
CA SER A 118 -2.57 7.82 15.67
C SER A 118 -2.30 7.11 17.00
N ASN A 119 -3.19 6.21 17.43
CA ASN A 119 -3.03 5.33 18.59
C ASN A 119 -2.11 4.11 18.35
N GLY A 120 -1.58 3.94 17.13
CA GLY A 120 -0.71 2.83 16.75
C GLY A 120 -1.42 1.70 16.01
N ASP A 121 -2.75 1.67 15.99
CA ASP A 121 -3.52 0.66 15.25
C ASP A 121 -3.35 0.81 13.75
N LYS A 122 -3.46 -0.30 13.04
CA LYS A 122 -3.38 -0.37 11.57
C LYS A 122 -4.65 -1.00 11.05
N VAL A 123 -5.32 -0.35 10.10
CA VAL A 123 -6.62 -0.78 9.61
C VAL A 123 -6.55 -1.02 8.10
N SER A 124 -7.15 -2.11 7.65
CA SER A 124 -7.54 -2.33 6.26
C SER A 124 -9.06 -2.36 6.20
N VAL A 125 -9.69 -1.54 5.36
CA VAL A 125 -11.14 -1.52 5.20
C VAL A 125 -11.50 -1.85 3.76
N TRP A 126 -12.34 -2.86 3.59
CA TRP A 126 -12.88 -3.27 2.30
C TRP A 126 -14.37 -3.00 2.24
N ASN A 127 -14.79 -2.34 1.16
CA ASN A 127 -16.19 -2.21 0.78
C ASN A 127 -16.37 -2.74 -0.63
N GLN A 128 -17.02 -3.89 -0.77
CA GLN A 128 -17.14 -4.56 -2.06
C GLN A 128 -18.61 -4.68 -2.44
N LYS A 129 -18.94 -4.33 -3.69
CA LYS A 129 -20.27 -4.49 -4.25
C LYS A 129 -20.19 -4.94 -5.71
N TYR A 130 -20.91 -6.01 -6.05
CA TYR A 130 -21.12 -6.44 -7.43
C TYR A 130 -22.53 -7.00 -7.59
N GLY A 131 -23.39 -6.30 -8.36
CA GLY A 131 -24.83 -6.56 -8.35
C GLY A 131 -25.40 -6.47 -6.93
N ASP A 132 -26.09 -7.52 -6.50
CA ASP A 132 -26.66 -7.65 -5.15
C ASP A 132 -25.67 -8.19 -4.11
N ARG A 133 -24.46 -8.62 -4.53
CA ARG A 133 -23.45 -9.18 -3.62
C ARG A 133 -22.69 -8.06 -2.93
N LYS A 134 -22.48 -8.22 -1.62
CA LYS A 134 -21.67 -7.31 -0.79
C LYS A 134 -20.74 -8.11 0.10
N ASN A 135 -19.52 -7.61 0.29
CA ASN A 135 -18.58 -8.14 1.28
C ASN A 135 -17.79 -6.97 1.87
N ASN A 136 -18.11 -6.62 3.12
CA ASN A 136 -17.54 -5.46 3.79
C ASN A 136 -16.89 -5.89 5.10
N PHE A 137 -15.61 -5.62 5.25
CA PHE A 137 -14.88 -5.99 6.46
C PHE A 137 -13.81 -4.96 6.77
N ALA A 138 -13.41 -4.94 8.04
CA ALA A 138 -12.21 -4.29 8.50
C ALA A 138 -11.29 -5.31 9.17
N THR A 139 -10.00 -5.20 8.93
CA THR A 139 -8.96 -5.89 9.69
C THR A 139 -8.15 -4.84 10.43
N ILE A 140 -8.09 -4.96 11.76
CA ILE A 140 -7.38 -4.05 12.64
C ILE A 140 -6.21 -4.82 13.25
N VAL A 141 -5.00 -4.27 13.15
CA VAL A 141 -3.79 -4.79 13.81
C VAL A 141 -3.40 -3.84 14.90
N GLN A 142 -3.34 -4.35 16.13
CA GLN A 142 -2.93 -3.62 17.33
C GLN A 142 -1.38 -3.55 17.41
N PRO A 143 -0.81 -2.64 18.23
CA PRO A 143 0.64 -2.49 18.35
C PRO A 143 1.39 -3.77 18.79
N ASP A 144 0.71 -4.66 19.52
CA ASP A 144 1.24 -5.96 19.96
C ASP A 144 1.20 -7.04 18.86
N GLY A 145 0.63 -6.71 17.70
CA GLY A 145 0.47 -7.61 16.55
C GLY A 145 -0.84 -8.40 16.54
N THR A 146 -1.68 -8.29 17.56
CA THR A 146 -2.99 -8.94 17.61
C THR A 146 -3.88 -8.40 16.49
N GLN A 147 -4.61 -9.28 15.80
CA GLN A 147 -5.51 -8.92 14.72
C GLN A 147 -6.98 -9.13 15.11
N THR A 148 -7.81 -8.12 14.87
CA THR A 148 -9.27 -8.19 14.99
C THR A 148 -9.89 -8.03 13.61
N VAL A 149 -10.78 -8.95 13.27
CA VAL A 149 -11.58 -8.89 12.04
C VAL A 149 -13.02 -8.59 12.42
N THR A 150 -13.62 -7.60 11.77
CA THR A 150 -15.02 -7.24 11.99
C THR A 150 -15.72 -6.94 10.67
N GLU A 151 -17.03 -7.17 10.62
CA GLU A 151 -17.87 -6.65 9.54
C GLU A 151 -17.81 -5.12 9.54
N ALA A 152 -17.65 -4.52 8.35
CA ALA A 152 -17.68 -3.08 8.18
C ALA A 152 -19.09 -2.67 7.73
N THR A 153 -19.83 -2.01 8.63
CA THR A 153 -21.16 -1.48 8.33
C THR A 153 -21.05 -0.05 7.80
N LEU A 154 -21.54 0.16 6.57
CA LEU A 154 -21.76 1.51 6.06
C LEU A 154 -23.02 2.07 6.72
N THR A 155 -22.86 3.11 7.53
CA THR A 155 -24.00 3.94 7.92
C THR A 155 -24.14 5.05 6.87
N PRO A 156 -25.28 5.17 6.17
CA PRO A 156 -25.50 6.29 5.26
C PRO A 156 -25.29 7.61 6.01
N ALA A 157 -24.61 8.57 5.38
CA ALA A 157 -24.56 9.92 5.92
C ALA A 157 -26.00 10.41 6.11
N SER A 158 -26.35 10.84 7.32
CA SER A 158 -27.62 11.53 7.57
C SER A 158 -27.67 12.74 6.64
N THR A 159 -28.72 12.83 5.83
CA THR A 159 -28.96 14.02 5.01
C THR A 159 -28.94 15.24 5.94
N PRO A 160 -28.10 16.27 5.68
CA PRO A 160 -28.17 17.49 6.46
C PRO A 160 -29.58 18.06 6.37
N SER A 161 -30.13 18.44 7.51
CA SER A 161 -31.45 19.07 7.65
C SER A 161 -31.45 20.48 7.05
#